data_AF-K4QYI0-F1
#
_entry.id   AF-K4QYI0-F1
#
_cell.length_a   1.000
_cell.length_b   1.000
_cell.length_c   1.000
_cell.angle_alpha   90.00
_cell.angle_beta   90.00
_cell.angle_gamma   90.00
#
_symmetry.space_group_name_H-M   'P 1'
#
loop_
_entity.id
_entity.type
_entity.pdbx_description
1 polymer ?
#
loop_
_entity_poly.entity_id
_entity_poly.type
_entity_poly.pdbx_seq_one_letter_code
_entity_poly.pdbx_strand_id
1 'polypeptide(L)'
;MLGEAALALAAAGGGAVVEAAGTDAWQGLQQAVARWLGRGDAQVEGREMERLDEAAAALVASDASDSEQIRSLQQGVWQARFTMALENMAAPERDRAAAELRALLASHAPPGPLTSAPGGLAAQPRRPS
;
A
#
# COMPACT_ATOMS: atom_id res chain seq x y z
N MET A 1 -17.06 15.86 0.92
CA MET A 1 -16.46 15.42 -0.36
C MET A 1 -14.97 15.21 -0.15
N LEU A 2 -14.45 14.05 -0.54
CA LEU A 2 -13.01 13.82 -0.59
C LEU A 2 -12.41 14.61 -1.75
N GLY A 3 -11.21 15.16 -1.55
CA GLY A 3 -10.42 15.71 -2.64
C GLY A 3 -9.81 14.60 -3.51
N GLU A 4 -9.50 14.92 -4.77
CA GLU A 4 -8.89 13.97 -5.72
C GLU A 4 -7.60 13.33 -5.18
N ALA A 5 -6.79 14.10 -4.45
CA ALA A 5 -5.57 13.59 -3.83
C ALA A 5 -5.83 12.51 -2.77
N ALA A 6 -6.96 12.58 -2.06
CA ALA A 6 -7.34 11.58 -1.06
C ALA A 6 -7.90 10.31 -1.74
N LEU A 7 -8.64 10.47 -2.83
CA LEU A 7 -9.12 9.34 -3.65
C LEU A 7 -7.96 8.59 -4.32
N ALA A 8 -6.98 9.32 -4.87
CA ALA A 8 -5.77 8.72 -5.44
C ALA A 8 -4.96 7.95 -4.37
N LEU A 9 -4.92 8.47 -3.14
CA LEU A 9 -4.26 7.79 -2.04
C LEU A 9 -5.00 6.51 -1.61
N ALA A 10 -6.33 6.54 -1.58
CA ALA A 10 -7.14 5.35 -1.32
C ALA A 10 -6.92 4.27 -2.40
N ALA A 11 -6.84 4.66 -3.67
CA ALA A 11 -6.51 3.75 -4.77
C ALA A 11 -5.10 3.14 -4.63
N ALA A 12 -4.11 3.98 -4.30
CA ALA A 12 -2.75 3.52 -4.03
C ALA A 12 -2.69 2.55 -2.83
N GLY A 13 -3.50 2.78 -1.80
CA GLY A 13 -3.62 1.86 -0.66
C GLY A 13 -4.20 0.50 -1.06
N GLY A 14 -5.22 0.48 -1.93
CA GLY A 14 -5.75 -0.77 -2.48
C GLY A 14 -4.72 -1.54 -3.31
N GLY A 15 -3.91 -0.84 -4.12
CA GLY A 15 -2.82 -1.44 -4.89
C GLY A 15 -1.75 -2.05 -3.98
N ALA A 16 -1.29 -1.31 -2.97
CA ALA A 16 -0.27 -1.77 -2.04
C ALA A 16 -0.69 -3.04 -1.28
N VAL A 17 -1.96 -3.16 -0.89
CA VAL A 17 -2.48 -4.38 -0.24
C VAL A 17 -2.33 -5.58 -1.16
N VAL A 18 -2.70 -5.46 -2.42
CA VAL A 18 -2.63 -6.58 -3.36
C VAL A 18 -1.19 -6.89 -3.82
N GLU A 19 -0.34 -5.88 -3.93
CA GLU A 19 1.08 -6.07 -4.26
C GLU A 19 1.85 -6.74 -3.12
N ALA A 20 1.56 -6.37 -1.87
CA ALA A 20 2.22 -6.95 -0.72
C ALA A 20 1.66 -8.32 -0.33
N ALA A 21 0.41 -8.62 -0.66
CA ALA A 21 -0.22 -9.90 -0.34
C ALA A 21 0.62 -11.08 -0.89
N GLY A 22 0.94 -12.02 0.00
CA GLY A 22 1.78 -13.17 -0.33
C GLY A 22 3.29 -12.88 -0.41
N THR A 23 3.73 -11.67 -0.09
CA THR A 23 5.16 -11.30 0.02
C THR A 23 5.60 -11.22 1.48
N ASP A 24 6.91 -11.19 1.73
CA ASP A 24 7.48 -10.98 3.07
C ASP A 24 7.10 -9.62 3.67
N ALA A 25 6.78 -8.62 2.83
CA ALA A 25 6.36 -7.29 3.27
C ALA A 25 4.91 -7.26 3.80
N TRP A 26 4.12 -8.33 3.56
CA TRP A 26 2.72 -8.41 3.92
C TRP A 26 2.47 -8.16 5.40
N GLN A 27 3.23 -8.82 6.28
CA GLN A 27 3.02 -8.75 7.73
C GLN A 27 3.20 -7.34 8.29
N GLY A 28 4.17 -6.58 7.75
CA GLY A 28 4.39 -5.19 8.13
C GLY A 28 3.27 -4.28 7.65
N LEU A 29 2.89 -4.41 6.37
CA LEU A 29 1.81 -3.61 5.78
C LEU A 29 0.47 -3.90 6.46
N GLN A 30 0.13 -5.18 6.67
CA GLN A 30 -1.12 -5.62 7.27
C GLN A 30 -1.34 -4.97 8.65
N GLN A 31 -0.32 -5.03 9.52
CA GLN A 31 -0.39 -4.44 10.84
C GLN A 31 -0.52 -2.91 10.79
N ALA A 32 0.23 -2.26 9.90
CA ALA A 32 0.19 -0.81 9.76
C ALA A 32 -1.19 -0.34 9.26
N VAL A 33 -1.75 -1.02 8.25
CA VAL A 33 -3.07 -0.70 7.68
C VAL A 33 -4.18 -0.97 8.69
N ALA A 34 -4.15 -2.09 9.41
CA ALA A 34 -5.13 -2.40 10.45
C ALA A 34 -5.16 -1.32 11.54
N ARG A 35 -3.99 -0.90 12.05
CA ARG A 35 -3.86 0.21 13.01
C ARG A 35 -4.36 1.54 12.46
N TRP A 36 -4.04 1.84 11.21
CA TRP A 36 -4.49 3.08 10.57
C TRP A 36 -6.02 3.12 10.42
N LEU A 37 -6.63 2.01 9.99
CA LEU A 37 -8.10 1.90 9.86
C LEU A 37 -8.81 1.87 11.22
N GLY A 38 -8.22 1.19 12.21
CA GLY A 38 -8.78 1.08 13.55
C GLY A 38 -8.59 2.32 14.42
N ARG A 39 -7.66 3.22 14.06
CA ARG A 39 -7.40 4.49 14.77
C ARG A 39 -7.16 4.30 16.28
N GLY A 40 -6.59 3.16 16.69
CA GLY A 40 -6.36 2.81 18.09
C GLY A 40 -7.50 2.05 18.78
N ASP A 41 -8.60 1.77 18.07
CA ASP A 41 -9.66 0.88 18.55
C ASP A 41 -9.29 -0.58 18.27
N ALA A 42 -8.91 -1.31 19.32
CA ALA A 42 -8.47 -2.71 19.22
C ALA A 42 -9.51 -3.67 18.60
N GLN A 43 -10.81 -3.38 18.73
CA GLN A 43 -11.87 -4.21 18.13
C GLN A 43 -11.99 -3.95 16.63
N VAL A 44 -11.85 -2.69 16.20
CA VAL A 44 -11.80 -2.36 14.77
C VAL A 44 -10.52 -2.87 14.15
N GLU A 45 -9.37 -2.67 14.80
CA GLU A 45 -8.06 -3.17 14.34
C GLU A 45 -8.10 -4.69 14.10
N GLY A 46 -8.62 -5.46 15.06
CA GLY A 46 -8.74 -6.92 14.91
C GLY A 46 -9.60 -7.34 13.73
N ARG A 47 -10.75 -6.66 13.51
CA ARG A 47 -11.64 -6.96 12.38
C ARG A 47 -11.02 -6.61 11.03
N GLU A 48 -10.28 -5.51 10.93
CA GLU A 48 -9.59 -5.18 9.68
C GLU A 48 -8.39 -6.09 9.44
N MET A 49 -7.71 -6.54 10.49
CA MET A 49 -6.64 -7.54 10.41
C MET A 49 -7.13 -8.86 9.81
N GLU A 50 -8.27 -9.36 10.30
CA GLU A 50 -8.90 -10.60 9.82
C GLU A 50 -9.29 -10.48 8.34
N ARG A 51 -9.91 -9.36 7.94
CA ARG A 51 -10.25 -9.14 6.52
C ARG A 51 -9.02 -9.02 5.61
N LEU A 52 -7.96 -8.38 6.09
CA LEU A 52 -6.70 -8.34 5.34
C LEU A 52 -6.16 -9.75 5.13
N ASP A 53 -6.19 -10.58 6.19
CA ASP A 53 -5.74 -11.97 6.12
C ASP A 53 -6.56 -12.79 5.12
N GLU A 54 -7.89 -12.67 5.15
CA GLU A 54 -8.78 -13.28 4.15
C GLU A 54 -8.46 -12.82 2.72
N ALA A 55 -8.20 -11.52 2.54
CA ALA A 55 -7.83 -10.97 1.23
C ALA A 55 -6.50 -11.54 0.72
N ALA A 56 -5.49 -11.65 1.59
CA ALA A 56 -4.22 -12.26 1.25
C ALA A 56 -4.35 -13.75 0.94
N ALA A 57 -5.15 -14.49 1.73
CA ALA A 57 -5.43 -15.89 1.47
C ALA A 57 -6.10 -16.10 0.11
N ALA A 58 -7.08 -15.26 -0.25
CA ALA A 58 -7.73 -15.30 -1.56
C ALA A 58 -6.75 -15.00 -2.70
N LEU A 59 -5.86 -14.02 -2.53
CA LEU A 59 -4.86 -13.64 -3.53
C LEU A 59 -3.79 -14.73 -3.73
N VAL A 60 -3.38 -15.40 -2.67
CA VAL A 60 -2.40 -16.50 -2.72
C VAL A 60 -3.01 -17.79 -3.27
N ALA A 61 -4.29 -18.06 -2.97
CA ALA A 61 -5.00 -19.25 -3.44
C ALA A 61 -5.45 -19.18 -4.90
N SER A 62 -5.44 -17.99 -5.51
CA SER A 62 -5.84 -17.79 -6.91
C SER A 62 -4.84 -18.44 -7.86
N ASP A 63 -5.34 -19.20 -8.83
CA ASP A 63 -4.51 -19.68 -9.95
C ASP A 63 -4.17 -18.53 -10.91
N ALA A 64 -3.21 -18.77 -11.81
CA ALA A 64 -2.68 -17.72 -12.70
C ALA A 64 -3.74 -17.13 -13.65
N SER A 65 -4.86 -17.82 -13.91
CA SER A 65 -5.93 -17.32 -14.79
C SER A 65 -6.86 -16.37 -14.05
N ASP A 66 -7.16 -16.67 -12.78
CA ASP A 66 -8.05 -15.85 -11.94
C ASP A 66 -7.30 -14.76 -11.15
N SER A 67 -5.96 -14.85 -11.08
CA SER A 67 -5.10 -13.96 -10.30
C SER A 67 -5.30 -12.47 -10.61
N GLU A 68 -5.43 -12.07 -11.87
CA GLU A 68 -5.62 -10.65 -12.23
C GLU A 68 -7.03 -10.14 -11.87
N GLN A 69 -8.03 -11.00 -12.01
CA GLN A 69 -9.42 -10.65 -11.69
C GLN A 69 -9.59 -10.52 -10.17
N ILE A 70 -9.08 -11.48 -9.39
CA ILE A 70 -9.11 -11.42 -7.93
C ILE A 70 -8.28 -10.24 -7.43
N ARG A 71 -7.11 -9.95 -8.04
CA ARG A 71 -6.31 -8.76 -7.75
C ARG A 71 -7.09 -7.46 -7.96
N SER A 72 -7.76 -7.32 -9.10
CA SER A 72 -8.57 -6.12 -9.41
C SER A 72 -9.74 -5.95 -8.45
N LEU A 73 -10.42 -7.06 -8.11
CA LEU A 73 -11.51 -7.07 -7.14
C LEU A 73 -11.02 -6.63 -5.75
N GLN A 74 -9.94 -7.24 -5.26
CA GLN A 74 -9.38 -6.91 -3.95
C GLN A 74 -8.87 -5.47 -3.89
N GLN A 75 -8.22 -4.98 -4.95
CA GLN A 75 -7.80 -3.59 -5.04
C GLN A 75 -8.99 -2.62 -4.87
N GLY A 76 -10.10 -2.87 -5.58
CA GLY A 76 -11.30 -2.04 -5.48
C GLY A 76 -11.96 -2.11 -4.09
N VAL A 77 -12.01 -3.31 -3.51
CA VAL A 77 -12.55 -3.56 -2.16
C VAL A 77 -11.77 -2.79 -1.09
N TRP A 78 -10.44 -2.73 -1.20
CA TRP A 78 -9.59 -1.98 -0.28
C TRP A 78 -9.61 -0.47 -0.55
N GLN A 79 -9.60 -0.05 -1.82
CA GLN A 79 -9.78 1.36 -2.19
C GLN A 79 -11.07 1.94 -1.59
N ALA A 80 -12.19 1.23 -1.71
CA ALA A 80 -13.46 1.66 -1.15
C ALA A 80 -13.40 1.79 0.38
N ARG A 81 -12.71 0.87 1.07
CA ARG A 81 -12.50 0.94 2.53
C ARG A 81 -11.69 2.16 2.95
N PHE A 82 -10.56 2.43 2.29
CA PHE A 82 -9.78 3.65 2.56
C PHE A 82 -10.60 4.92 2.31
N THR A 83 -11.38 4.93 1.23
CA THR A 83 -12.29 6.04 0.90
C THR A 83 -13.31 6.26 2.01
N MET A 84 -14.04 5.22 2.42
CA MET A 84 -15.04 5.30 3.49
C MET A 84 -14.43 5.74 4.82
N ALA A 85 -13.24 5.24 5.17
CA ALA A 85 -12.54 5.64 6.39
C ALA A 85 -12.22 7.15 6.38
N LEU A 86 -11.70 7.66 5.27
CA LEU A 86 -11.41 9.10 5.13
C LEU A 86 -12.68 9.96 5.08
N GLU A 87 -13.77 9.47 4.48
CA GLU A 87 -15.03 10.20 4.42
C GLU A 87 -15.68 10.38 5.79
N ASN A 88 -15.60 9.34 6.63
CA ASN A 88 -16.18 9.35 7.97
C ASN A 88 -15.46 10.29 8.96
N MET A 89 -14.24 10.73 8.63
CA MET A 89 -13.46 11.66 9.46
C MET A 89 -13.84 13.12 9.21
N ALA A 90 -13.72 13.97 10.23
CA ALA A 90 -13.84 15.42 10.06
C ALA A 90 -12.70 15.96 9.18
N ALA A 91 -12.91 17.07 8.47
CA ALA A 91 -11.93 17.63 7.53
C ALA A 91 -10.48 17.76 8.08
N PRO A 92 -10.23 18.34 9.28
CA PRO A 92 -8.86 18.45 9.79
C PRO A 92 -8.24 17.09 10.16
N GLU A 93 -9.06 16.14 10.63
CA GLU A 93 -8.60 14.80 10.95
C GLU A 93 -8.30 14.00 9.68
N ARG A 94 -9.14 14.15 8.66
CA ARG A 94 -8.98 13.51 7.36
C ARG A 94 -7.66 13.88 6.69
N ASP A 95 -7.27 15.15 6.72
CA ASP A 95 -6.00 15.59 6.13
C ASP A 95 -4.79 14.96 6.84
N ARG A 96 -4.86 14.88 8.18
CA ARG A 96 -3.85 14.18 8.98
C ARG A 96 -3.82 12.68 8.68
N ALA A 97 -4.98 12.03 8.63
CA ALA A 97 -5.10 10.61 8.32
C ALA A 97 -4.59 10.31 6.90
N ALA A 98 -4.85 11.18 5.93
CA ALA A 98 -4.32 11.07 4.57
C ALA A 98 -2.79 11.24 4.55
N ALA A 99 -2.23 12.15 5.34
CA ALA A 99 -0.77 12.26 5.47
C ALA A 99 -0.15 11.01 6.10
N GLU A 100 -0.78 10.46 7.15
CA GLU A 100 -0.38 9.21 7.81
C GLU A 100 -0.43 8.01 6.84
N LEU A 101 -1.51 7.88 6.06
CA LEU A 101 -1.65 6.83 5.05
C LEU A 101 -0.58 6.96 3.96
N ARG A 102 -0.29 8.18 3.49
CA ARG A 102 0.79 8.41 2.50
C ARG A 102 2.15 7.98 3.04
N ALA A 103 2.48 8.32 4.28
CA ALA A 103 3.75 7.93 4.90
C ALA A 103 3.86 6.40 5.08
N LEU A 104 2.76 5.76 5.47
CA LEU A 104 2.66 4.31 5.61
C LEU A 104 2.93 3.63 4.27
N LEU A 105 2.25 4.05 3.19
CA LEU A 105 2.42 3.46 1.86
C LEU A 105 3.83 3.69 1.31
N ALA A 106 4.42 4.87 1.53
CA ALA A 106 5.80 5.14 1.12
C ALA A 106 6.82 4.24 1.85
N SER A 107 6.52 3.82 3.09
CA SER A 107 7.42 2.96 3.88
C SER A 107 7.34 1.49 3.47
N HIS A 108 6.23 1.07 2.87
CA HIS A 108 5.96 -0.32 2.48
C HIS A 108 5.92 -0.51 0.96
N ALA A 109 6.09 0.57 0.20
CA ALA A 109 6.30 0.46 -1.23
C ALA A 109 7.53 -0.43 -1.45
N PRO A 110 7.48 -1.39 -2.39
CA PRO A 110 8.68 -2.09 -2.80
C PRO A 110 9.73 -1.02 -3.14
N PRO A 111 11.03 -1.27 -2.86
CA PRO A 111 12.07 -0.37 -3.37
C PRO A 111 11.91 -0.38 -4.89
N GLY A 112 11.24 0.65 -5.42
CA GLY A 112 11.15 0.87 -6.85
C GLY A 112 12.58 0.90 -7.39
N PRO A 113 12.80 0.57 -8.66
CA PRO A 113 14.14 0.62 -9.24
C PRO A 113 14.67 2.05 -9.04
N LEU A 114 15.46 2.23 -8.00
CA LEU A 114 16.14 3.48 -7.74
C LEU A 114 17.07 3.61 -8.93
N THR A 115 16.70 4.56 -9.80
CA THR A 115 17.55 5.16 -10.80
C THR A 115 18.97 5.28 -10.26
N SER A 116 19.79 4.28 -10.56
CA SER A 116 21.23 4.34 -10.38
C SER A 116 21.77 5.18 -11.53
N ALA A 117 21.65 6.49 -11.39
CA ALA A 117 22.47 7.47 -12.06
C ALA A 117 22.51 8.71 -11.16
N PRO A 118 23.69 9.31 -10.89
CA PRO A 118 24.67 9.62 -11.92
C PRO A 118 26.12 9.30 -11.53
N GLY A 119 26.91 8.86 -12.50
CA GLY A 119 28.34 8.68 -12.28
C GLY A 119 29.05 8.15 -13.51
N GLY A 120 29.03 8.94 -14.58
CA GLY A 120 29.95 8.72 -15.68
C GLY A 120 31.39 8.85 -15.16
N LEU A 121 32.05 7.73 -14.91
CA LEU A 121 33.51 7.66 -14.96
C LEU A 121 33.86 7.21 -16.38
N ALA A 122 33.86 8.20 -17.27
CA ALA A 122 34.49 8.09 -18.56
C ALA A 122 35.96 7.70 -18.36
N ALA A 123 36.40 6.81 -19.24
CA ALA A 123 37.77 6.42 -19.51
C ALA A 123 38.82 7.50 -19.28
N GLN A 124 39.98 7.11 -18.72
CA GLN A 124 41.29 7.55 -19.23
C GLN A 124 42.43 6.59 -18.81
N PRO A 125 43.59 6.63 -19.48
CA PRO A 125 44.21 5.43 -20.05
C PRO A 125 45.47 5.01 -19.30
N ARG A 126 45.84 3.74 -19.42
CA ARG A 126 47.19 3.25 -19.04
C ARG A 126 48.25 4.02 -19.85
N ARG A 127 49.13 4.74 -19.17
CA ARG A 127 50.42 5.20 -19.73
C ARG A 127 51.49 4.14 -19.46
N PRO A 128 52.42 3.89 -20.40
CA PRO A 128 53.51 2.95 -20.21
C PRO A 128 54.73 3.62 -19.58
N SER A 129 55.53 2.85 -18.85
CA SER A 129 56.98 3.02 -18.67
C SER A 129 57.60 1.64 -18.52
#